data_AF-A0A9E3ERC7-F1
#
_entry.id   AF-A0A9E3ERC7-F1
#
_cell.length_a   1.000
_cell.length_b   1.000
_cell.length_c   1.000
_cell.angle_alpha   90.00
_cell.angle_beta   90.00
_cell.angle_gamma   90.00
#
_symmetry.space_group_name_H-M   'P 1'
#
loop_
_entity.id
_entity.type
_entity.pdbx_description
1 polymer ?
#
loop_
_entity_poly.entity_id
_entity_poly.type
_entity_poly.pdbx_seq_one_letter_code
_entity_poly.pdbx_strand_id
1 'polypeptide(L)'
;MVIGVAMDIVPTEVVHAAALGRAQHEGLAGTYASTQSQGWDAQVGWVGRSGAALSGLLDRWQSHAGEHHRLLNDHHHALDTAATVFLAMDDHNARRLKLVS
;
A
#
# COMPACT_ATOMS: atom_id res chain seq x y z
N MET A 1 17.38 -19.95 25.26
CA MET A 1 16.73 -20.83 24.27
C MET A 1 15.32 -20.29 24.06
N VAL A 2 15.12 -19.45 23.05
CA VAL A 2 13.78 -18.99 22.66
C VAL A 2 13.26 -20.06 21.70
N ILE A 3 12.23 -20.79 22.13
CA ILE A 3 11.51 -21.71 21.25
C ILE A 3 10.80 -20.82 20.23
N GLY A 4 11.36 -20.74 19.02
CA GLY A 4 10.69 -20.09 17.90
C GLY A 4 9.39 -20.82 17.67
N VAL A 5 8.27 -20.16 17.99
CA VAL A 5 6.95 -20.60 17.53
C VAL A 5 7.08 -20.65 16.01
N ALA A 6 6.95 -21.84 15.41
CA ALA A 6 6.84 -21.95 13.98
C ALA A 6 5.59 -21.14 13.59
N MET A 7 5.81 -19.95 13.06
CA MET A 7 4.73 -19.14 12.52
C MET A 7 4.23 -19.90 11.30
N ASP A 8 3.05 -20.50 11.42
CA ASP A 8 2.41 -21.22 10.33
C ASP A 8 1.95 -20.16 9.32
N ILE A 9 2.85 -19.76 8.42
CA ILE A 9 2.55 -18.78 7.39
C ILE A 9 1.75 -19.51 6.33
N VAL A 10 0.46 -19.20 6.26
CA VAL A 10 -0.43 -19.72 5.23
C VAL A 10 -0.21 -18.89 3.95
N PRO A 11 0.37 -19.45 2.86
CA PRO A 11 0.72 -18.65 1.67
C PRO A 11 -0.49 -17.97 1.03
N THR A 12 -1.67 -18.59 1.12
CA THR A 12 -2.92 -18.02 0.61
C THR A 12 -3.36 -16.78 1.38
N GLU A 13 -3.08 -16.68 2.67
CA GLU A 13 -3.38 -15.47 3.47
C GLU A 13 -2.47 -14.31 3.07
N VAL A 14 -1.18 -14.57 2.80
CA VAL A 14 -0.23 -13.56 2.34
C VAL A 14 -0.62 -13.02 0.95
N VAL A 15 -0.99 -13.91 0.04
CA VAL A 15 -1.50 -13.55 -1.30
C VAL A 15 -2.80 -12.74 -1.19
N HIS A 16 -3.73 -13.17 -0.33
CA HIS A 16 -4.99 -12.46 -0.11
C HIS A 16 -4.76 -11.06 0.47
N ALA A 17 -3.89 -10.94 1.47
CA ALA A 17 -3.54 -9.66 2.08
C ALA A 17 -2.86 -8.72 1.07
N ALA A 18 -1.98 -9.23 0.20
CA ALA A 18 -1.36 -8.45 -0.86
C ALA A 18 -2.39 -7.91 -1.86
N ALA A 19 -3.33 -8.76 -2.30
CA ALA A 19 -4.38 -8.37 -3.25
C ALA A 19 -5.37 -7.36 -2.65
N LEU A 20 -5.85 -7.63 -1.42
CA LEU A 20 -6.78 -6.74 -0.71
C LEU A 20 -6.12 -5.38 -0.44
N GLY A 21 -4.87 -5.38 0.01
CA GLY A 21 -4.11 -4.17 0.28
C GLY A 21 -3.95 -3.29 -0.96
N ARG A 22 -3.59 -3.89 -2.10
CA ARG A 22 -3.47 -3.16 -3.38
C ARG A 22 -4.77 -2.48 -3.78
N ALA A 23 -5.90 -3.19 -3.71
CA ALA A 23 -7.20 -2.62 -4.07
C ALA A 23 -7.60 -1.44 -3.15
N GLN A 24 -7.35 -1.55 -1.84
CA GLN A 24 -7.61 -0.47 -0.89
C GLN A 24 -6.70 0.74 -1.14
N HIS A 25 -5.42 0.50 -1.45
CA HIS A 25 -4.46 1.56 -1.77
C HIS A 25 -4.83 2.31 -3.05
N GLU A 26 -5.29 1.63 -4.09
CA GLU A 26 -5.81 2.26 -5.31
C GLU A 26 -7.03 3.15 -5.02
N GLY A 27 -7.97 2.66 -4.20
CA GLY A 27 -9.12 3.46 -3.75
C GLY A 27 -8.71 4.70 -2.96
N LEU A 28 -7.71 4.57 -2.09
CA LEU A 28 -7.15 5.70 -1.35
C LEU A 28 -6.44 6.70 -2.26
N ALA A 29 -5.70 6.22 -3.27
CA ALA A 29 -5.07 7.08 -4.28
C ALA A 29 -6.10 7.90 -5.05
N GLY A 30 -7.23 7.28 -5.43
CA GLY A 30 -8.37 7.99 -6.03
C GLY A 30 -8.97 9.04 -5.10
N THR A 31 -9.09 8.73 -3.81
CA THR A 31 -9.56 9.69 -2.78
C THR A 31 -8.63 10.89 -2.65
N TYR A 32 -7.31 10.66 -2.69
CA TYR A 32 -6.33 11.74 -2.72
C TYR A 32 -6.53 12.60 -3.97
N ALA A 33 -6.48 12.02 -5.17
CA ALA A 33 -6.64 12.77 -6.42
C ALA A 33 -7.93 13.60 -6.46
N SER A 34 -9.05 13.03 -5.99
CA SER A 34 -10.32 13.74 -5.92
C SER A 34 -10.29 14.92 -4.94
N THR A 35 -9.71 14.73 -3.76
CA THR A 35 -9.57 15.80 -2.75
C THR A 35 -8.69 16.94 -3.27
N GLN A 36 -7.60 16.60 -3.98
CA GLN A 36 -6.73 17.58 -4.61
C GLN A 36 -7.47 18.42 -5.64
N SER A 37 -8.20 17.76 -6.55
CA SER A 37 -9.00 18.41 -7.59
C SER A 37 -10.02 19.35 -6.98
N GLN A 38 -10.77 18.90 -5.97
CA GLN A 38 -11.75 19.73 -5.27
C GLN A 38 -11.10 20.94 -4.59
N GLY A 39 -9.89 20.79 -4.08
CA GLY A 39 -9.09 21.88 -3.52
C GLY A 39 -8.72 22.93 -4.58
N TRP A 40 -8.25 22.51 -5.76
CA TRP A 40 -7.94 23.42 -6.88
C TRP A 40 -9.18 24.14 -7.41
N ASP A 41 -10.31 23.43 -7.53
CA ASP A 41 -11.57 24.03 -7.96
C ASP A 41 -12.03 25.11 -6.97
N ALA A 42 -11.87 24.86 -5.66
CA ALA A 42 -12.21 25.82 -4.62
C ALA A 42 -11.24 27.02 -4.56
N GLN A 43 -9.98 26.84 -5.00
CA GLN A 43 -8.92 27.84 -4.91
C GLN A 43 -9.26 29.15 -5.62
N VAL A 44 -10.08 29.10 -6.68
CA VAL A 44 -10.54 30.29 -7.42
C VAL A 44 -11.27 31.30 -6.54
N GLY A 45 -11.93 30.85 -5.46
CA GLY A 45 -12.65 31.72 -4.52
C GLY A 45 -11.82 32.25 -3.36
N TRP A 46 -10.55 31.85 -3.25
CA TRP A 46 -9.73 32.14 -2.08
C TRP A 46 -9.06 33.51 -2.19
N VAL A 47 -9.29 34.38 -1.21
CA VAL A 47 -8.78 35.75 -1.21
C VAL A 47 -8.11 36.12 0.11
N GLY A 48 -7.13 37.03 0.03
CA GLY A 48 -6.45 37.60 1.18
C GLY A 48 -5.69 36.57 2.03
N ARG A 49 -5.52 36.87 3.32
CA ARG A 49 -4.74 36.04 4.25
C ARG A 49 -5.32 34.64 4.43
N SER A 50 -6.65 34.52 4.47
CA SER A 50 -7.31 33.22 4.57
C SER A 50 -7.07 32.37 3.32
N GLY A 51 -7.07 32.98 2.14
CA GLY A 51 -6.74 32.28 0.90
C GLY A 51 -5.31 31.76 0.87
N ALA A 52 -4.34 32.58 1.27
CA ALA A 52 -2.94 32.14 1.40
C ALA A 52 -2.78 30.98 2.40
N ALA A 53 -3.52 31.00 3.51
CA ALA A 53 -3.50 29.92 4.50
C ALA A 53 -4.11 28.62 3.93
N LEU A 54 -5.20 28.71 3.17
CA LEU A 54 -5.84 27.57 2.50
C LEU A 54 -4.95 26.97 1.41
N SER A 55 -4.28 27.79 0.60
CA SER A 55 -3.29 27.31 -0.36
C SER A 55 -2.15 26.57 0.34
N GLY A 56 -1.59 27.13 1.42
CA GLY A 56 -0.55 26.44 2.18
C GLY A 56 -1.04 25.13 2.85
N LEU A 57 -2.33 25.04 3.21
CA LEU A 57 -2.93 23.78 3.68
C LEU A 57 -3.02 22.76 2.54
N LEU A 58 -3.43 23.18 1.34
CA LEU A 58 -3.52 22.31 0.17
C LEU A 58 -2.14 21.77 -0.26
N ASP A 59 -1.11 22.63 -0.24
CA ASP A 59 0.27 22.23 -0.54
C ASP A 59 0.78 21.18 0.46
N ARG A 60 0.55 21.41 1.76
CA ARG A 60 0.90 20.43 2.80
C ARG A 60 0.14 19.13 2.63
N TRP A 61 -1.17 19.21 2.39
CA TRP A 61 -2.01 18.05 2.15
C TRP A 61 -1.48 17.22 0.96
N GLN A 62 -1.12 17.87 -0.15
CA GLN A 62 -0.54 17.21 -1.33
C GLN A 62 0.78 16.50 -0.98
N SER A 63 1.67 17.18 -0.25
CA SER A 63 2.95 16.59 0.17
C SER A 63 2.73 15.33 1.02
N HIS A 64 1.86 15.41 2.03
CA HIS A 64 1.60 14.28 2.94
C HIS A 64 0.86 13.14 2.21
N ALA A 65 -0.10 13.45 1.34
CA ALA A 65 -0.80 12.45 0.54
C ALA A 65 0.17 11.70 -0.39
N GLY A 66 1.10 12.41 -1.04
CA GLY A 66 2.14 11.79 -1.86
C GLY A 66 3.09 10.88 -1.06
N GLU A 67 3.53 11.33 0.11
CA GLU A 67 4.38 10.51 0.99
C GLU A 67 3.65 9.26 1.49
N HIS A 68 2.41 9.40 1.96
CA HIS A 68 1.58 8.28 2.38
C HIS A 68 1.32 7.30 1.24
N HIS A 69 1.01 7.80 0.05
CA HIS A 69 0.77 6.96 -1.12
C HIS A 69 2.03 6.14 -1.48
N ARG A 70 3.21 6.75 -1.43
CA ARG A 70 4.49 6.06 -1.67
C ARG A 70 4.75 4.98 -0.63
N LEU A 71 4.61 5.29 0.66
CA LEU A 71 4.85 4.33 1.74
C LEU A 71 3.95 3.10 1.64
N LEU A 72 2.66 3.30 1.34
CA LEU A 72 1.72 2.20 1.14
C LEU A 72 2.06 1.39 -0.11
N ASN A 73 2.43 2.05 -1.21
CA ASN A 73 2.86 1.37 -2.42
C ASN A 73 4.09 0.47 -2.17
N ASP A 74 5.10 0.99 -1.47
CA ASP A 74 6.31 0.25 -1.11
C ASP A 74 5.97 -0.95 -0.22
N HIS A 75 5.05 -0.77 0.73
CA HIS A 75 4.58 -1.85 1.61
C HIS A 75 3.86 -2.96 0.84
N HIS A 76 2.95 -2.60 -0.07
CA HIS A 76 2.24 -3.59 -0.90
C HIS A 76 3.18 -4.30 -1.86
N HIS A 77 4.18 -3.60 -2.42
CA HIS A 77 5.20 -4.23 -3.26
C HIS A 77 6.02 -5.26 -2.47
N ALA A 78 6.36 -4.96 -1.21
CA ALA A 78 7.04 -5.92 -0.34
C ALA A 78 6.19 -7.16 -0.03
N LEU A 79 4.89 -6.98 0.24
CA LEU A 79 3.95 -8.09 0.46
C LEU A 79 3.78 -8.97 -0.79
N ASP A 80 3.64 -8.36 -1.97
CA ASP A 80 3.53 -9.05 -3.26
C ASP A 80 4.79 -9.87 -3.58
N THR A 81 5.95 -9.29 -3.29
CA THR A 81 7.25 -9.97 -3.41
C THR A 81 7.34 -11.15 -2.45
N ALA A 82 6.98 -10.96 -1.18
CA ALA A 82 6.98 -12.03 -0.19
C ALA A 82 6.04 -13.18 -0.59
N ALA A 83 4.82 -12.86 -1.04
CA ALA A 83 3.86 -13.84 -1.53
C ALA A 83 4.43 -14.66 -2.70
N THR A 84 5.07 -14.00 -3.67
CA THR A 84 5.71 -14.65 -4.81
C THR A 84 6.82 -15.61 -4.38
N VAL A 85 7.68 -15.18 -3.45
CA VAL A 85 8.76 -16.01 -2.91
C VAL A 85 8.22 -17.22 -2.15
N PHE A 86 7.19 -17.04 -1.31
CA PHE A 86 6.56 -18.14 -0.58
C PHE A 86 5.97 -19.19 -1.53
N LEU A 87 5.24 -18.76 -2.57
CA LEU A 87 4.69 -19.69 -3.57
C LEU A 87 5.78 -20.47 -4.30
N ALA A 88 6.88 -19.81 -4.67
CA ALA A 88 8.01 -20.48 -5.33
C ALA A 88 8.70 -21.51 -4.41
N MET A 89 8.85 -21.19 -3.11
CA MET A 89 9.40 -22.11 -2.12
C MET A 89 8.49 -23.33 -1.90
N ASP A 90 7.18 -23.10 -1.78
CA ASP A 90 6.20 -24.18 -1.57
C ASP A 90 6.16 -25.15 -2.76
N ASP A 91 6.11 -24.61 -3.97
CA ASP A 91 6.15 -25.40 -5.21
C ASP A 91 7.48 -26.16 -5.38
N HIS A 92 8.62 -25.55 -5.04
CA HIS A 92 9.91 -26.24 -4.99
C HIS A 92 9.91 -27.41 -4.00
N ASN A 93 9.41 -27.18 -2.78
CA ASN A 93 9.34 -28.21 -1.74
C ASN A 93 8.40 -29.36 -2.14
N ALA A 94 7.24 -29.04 -2.70
CA ALA A 94 6.28 -30.04 -3.20
C ALA A 94 6.88 -30.91 -4.31
N ARG A 95 7.62 -30.31 -5.26
CA ARG A 95 8.37 -31.08 -6.28
C ARG A 95 9.43 -31.97 -5.65
N ARG A 96 10.19 -31.45 -4.69
CA ARG A 96 11.24 -32.22 -4.02
C ARG A 96 10.66 -33.42 -3.27
N LEU A 97 9.56 -33.25 -2.56
CA LEU A 97 8.86 -34.34 -1.86
C LEU A 97 8.39 -35.45 -2.82
N LYS A 98 7.85 -35.08 -3.99
CA LYS A 98 7.46 -36.05 -5.04
C LYS A 98 8.63 -36.85 -5.63
N LEU A 99 9.86 -36.35 -5.53
CA LEU A 99 11.06 -37.03 -6.02
C LEU A 99 11.66 -38.01 -5.00
N VAL A 100 11.28 -37.89 -3.73
CA VAL A 100 11.73 -38.79 -2.63
C VAL A 100 10.61 -39.68 -2.08
N SER A 101 9.37 -39.52 -2.54
CA SER A 101 8.25 -40.44 -2.31
C SER A 101 8.17 -41.51 -3.40
#